data_AF-A1KBB6-F1
#
_entry.id   AF-A1KBB6-F1
#
_cell.length_a   1.000
_cell.length_b   1.000
_cell.length_c   1.000
_cell.angle_alpha   90.00
_cell.angle_beta   90.00
_cell.angle_gamma   90.00
#
_symmetry.space_group_name_H-M   'P 1'
#
loop_
_entity.id
_entity.type
_entity.pdbx_description
1 polymer ?
#
loop_
_entity_poly.entity_id
_entity_poly.type
_entity_poly.pdbx_seq_one_letter_code
_entity_poly.pdbx_strand_id
1 'polypeptide(L)'
;MSEIELETARLLARFKLQVRRSIDMAVDLAALVDDASYAEKLLREVEDRAEDEDLLLMVIRLRERLRALQMPAPAAAPANDDAKPQRAGRDYRFGARGG
;
A
#
# COMPACT_ATOMS: atom_id res chain seq x y z
N MET A 1 14.26 10.84 6.36
CA MET A 1 13.80 9.76 5.49
C MET A 1 13.59 8.53 6.34
N SER A 2 12.34 8.12 6.45
CA SER A 2 11.94 6.86 7.04
C SER A 2 12.49 5.71 6.19
N GLU A 3 12.75 4.55 6.79
CA GLU A 3 13.29 3.38 6.09
C GLU A 3 12.45 3.01 4.85
N ILE A 4 11.12 3.16 4.97
CA ILE A 4 10.12 2.97 3.92
C ILE A 4 10.31 3.91 2.72
N GLU A 5 10.68 5.18 2.97
CA GLU A 5 10.91 6.16 1.90
C GLU A 5 12.18 5.79 1.11
N LEU A 6 13.18 5.27 1.80
CA LEU A 6 14.48 4.91 1.22
C LEU A 6 14.37 3.62 0.39
N GLU A 7 13.60 2.63 0.87
CA GLU A 7 13.24 1.44 0.09
C GLU A 7 12.45 1.81 -1.17
N THR A 8 11.48 2.71 -1.06
CA THR A 8 10.67 3.17 -2.19
C THR A 8 11.54 3.89 -3.22
N ALA A 9 12.44 4.77 -2.78
CA ALA A 9 13.38 5.46 -3.65
C ALA A 9 14.32 4.49 -4.40
N ARG A 10 14.81 3.44 -3.72
CA ARG A 10 15.62 2.39 -4.35
C ARG A 10 14.84 1.63 -5.42
N LEU A 11 13.58 1.30 -5.13
CA LEU A 11 12.72 0.57 -6.05
C LEU A 11 12.40 1.41 -7.30
N LEU A 12 12.09 2.70 -7.12
CA LEU A 12 11.90 3.66 -8.22
C LEU A 12 13.17 3.81 -9.08
N ALA A 13 14.33 3.94 -8.45
CA ALA A 13 15.60 4.05 -9.17
C ALA A 13 15.91 2.79 -9.99
N ARG A 14 15.70 1.61 -9.41
CA ARG A 14 15.91 0.33 -10.10
C ARG A 14 14.96 0.18 -11.28
N PHE A 15 13.68 0.47 -11.08
CA PHE A 15 12.67 0.46 -12.13
C PHE A 15 13.07 1.35 -13.31
N LYS A 16 13.45 2.61 -13.05
CA LYS A 16 13.90 3.54 -14.10
C LYS A 16 15.10 3.02 -14.90
N LEU A 17 16.08 2.43 -14.22
CA LEU A 17 17.25 1.86 -14.90
C LEU A 17 16.88 0.63 -15.74
N GLN A 18 15.97 -0.21 -15.26
CA GLN A 18 15.54 -1.41 -15.95
C GLN A 18 14.69 -1.07 -17.19
N VAL A 19 13.74 -0.14 -17.06
CA VAL A 19 12.96 0.39 -18.20
C VAL A 19 13.86 0.98 -19.27
N ARG A 20 14.86 1.78 -18.87
CA ARG A 20 15.81 2.38 -19.81
C ARG A 20 16.69 1.32 -20.51
N ARG A 21 17.04 0.24 -19.82
CA ARG A 21 17.85 -0.83 -20.41
C ARG A 21 17.06 -1.74 -21.34
N SER A 22 15.82 -2.04 -21.01
CA SER A 22 15.00 -2.99 -21.76
C SER A 22 14.25 -2.36 -22.94
N ILE A 23 13.73 -1.13 -22.77
CA ILE A 23 12.77 -0.51 -23.71
C ILE A 23 13.28 0.86 -24.21
N ASP A 24 14.47 1.31 -23.76
CA ASP A 24 15.05 2.63 -24.06
C ASP A 24 14.11 3.82 -23.79
N MET A 25 13.21 3.65 -22.81
CA MET A 25 12.23 4.66 -22.44
C MET A 25 12.74 5.51 -21.28
N ALA A 26 12.52 6.83 -21.37
CA ALA A 26 12.81 7.76 -20.30
C ALA A 26 11.66 7.78 -19.28
N VAL A 27 12.00 7.66 -18.00
CA VAL A 27 11.04 7.75 -16.89
C VAL A 27 11.32 8.99 -16.06
N ASP A 28 10.35 9.89 -15.98
CA ASP A 28 10.31 10.95 -14.97
C ASP A 28 9.81 10.38 -13.64
N LEU A 29 10.65 10.40 -12.61
CA LEU A 29 10.32 9.85 -11.28
C LEU A 29 9.47 10.81 -10.44
N ALA A 30 9.59 12.12 -10.66
CA ALA A 30 8.81 13.10 -9.92
C ALA A 30 7.35 13.02 -10.38
N ALA A 31 7.12 13.04 -11.69
CA ALA A 31 5.78 12.85 -12.26
C ALA A 31 5.19 11.48 -11.93
N LEU A 32 6.01 10.43 -11.81
CA LEU A 32 5.54 9.08 -11.46
C LEU A 32 4.95 8.98 -10.05
N VAL A 33 5.43 9.82 -9.12
CA VAL A 33 4.98 9.82 -7.73
C VAL A 33 3.84 10.82 -7.52
N ASP A 34 3.90 11.98 -8.19
CA ASP A 34 2.97 13.10 -7.99
C ASP A 34 1.71 13.00 -8.86
N ASP A 35 1.81 12.45 -10.07
CA ASP A 35 0.72 12.37 -11.04
C ASP A 35 0.28 10.92 -11.28
N ALA A 36 -0.89 10.58 -10.75
CA ALA A 36 -1.49 9.26 -10.89
C ALA A 36 -1.81 8.90 -12.35
N SER A 37 -2.23 9.87 -13.16
CA SER A 37 -2.58 9.65 -14.57
C SER A 37 -1.34 9.38 -15.42
N TYR A 38 -0.25 10.10 -15.15
CA TYR A 38 1.05 9.84 -15.75
C TYR A 38 1.56 8.45 -15.36
N ALA A 39 1.46 8.09 -14.09
CA ALA A 39 1.91 6.79 -13.62
C ALA A 39 1.14 5.62 -14.27
N GLU A 40 -0.19 5.71 -14.36
CA GLU A 40 -0.99 4.67 -15.01
C GLU A 40 -0.63 4.52 -16.50
N LYS A 41 -0.51 5.63 -17.22
CA LYS A 41 -0.13 5.61 -18.64
C LYS A 41 1.24 5.00 -18.86
N LEU A 42 2.25 5.48 -18.12
CA LEU A 42 3.62 5.01 -18.24
C LEU A 42 3.72 3.53 -17.88
N LEU A 43 3.12 3.10 -16.76
CA LEU A 43 3.18 1.69 -16.34
C LEU A 43 2.48 0.76 -17.33
N ARG A 44 1.39 1.23 -17.96
CA ARG A 44 0.72 0.48 -19.02
C ARG A 44 1.56 0.39 -20.30
N GLU A 45 2.24 1.48 -20.66
CA GLU A 45 3.12 1.50 -21.83
C GLU A 45 4.36 0.61 -21.63
N VAL A 46 4.91 0.59 -20.42
CA VAL A 46 6.00 -0.33 -20.04
C VAL A 46 5.51 -1.77 -20.05
N GLU A 47 4.32 -2.07 -19.53
CA GLU A 47 3.74 -3.42 -19.53
C GLU A 47 3.53 -3.97 -20.96
N ASP A 48 3.07 -3.13 -21.88
CA ASP A 48 2.84 -3.52 -23.29
C ASP A 48 4.15 -3.85 -24.04
N ARG A 49 5.24 -3.16 -23.69
CA ARG A 49 6.55 -3.32 -24.36
C ARG A 49 7.54 -4.20 -23.60
N ALA A 50 7.25 -4.56 -22.35
CA ALA A 50 8.13 -5.37 -21.53
C ALA A 50 8.03 -6.84 -21.95
N GLU A 51 9.14 -7.39 -22.42
CA GLU A 51 9.28 -8.82 -22.71
C GLU A 51 9.91 -9.61 -21.55
N ASP A 52 10.36 -8.90 -20.51
CA ASP A 52 11.07 -9.45 -19.35
C ASP A 52 10.14 -9.63 -18.15
N GLU A 53 10.10 -10.85 -17.59
CA GLU A 53 9.26 -11.19 -16.44
C GLU A 53 9.62 -10.37 -15.19
N ASP A 54 10.91 -10.15 -14.93
CA ASP A 54 11.37 -9.40 -13.75
C ASP A 54 10.89 -7.93 -13.83
N LEU A 55 10.92 -7.33 -15.02
CA LEU A 55 10.36 -6.01 -15.27
C LEU A 55 8.85 -5.95 -15.05
N LEU A 56 8.09 -6.95 -15.52
CA LEU A 56 6.65 -7.04 -15.30
C LEU A 56 6.30 -7.20 -13.81
N LEU A 57 7.05 -8.04 -13.08
CA LEU A 57 6.92 -8.16 -11.63
C LEU A 57 7.20 -6.82 -10.92
N MET A 58 8.17 -6.06 -11.42
CA MET A 58 8.50 -4.74 -10.89
C MET A 58 7.38 -3.72 -11.12
N VAL A 59 6.74 -3.74 -12.29
CA VAL A 59 5.55 -2.91 -12.61
C VAL A 59 4.41 -3.20 -11.64
N ILE A 60 4.11 -4.48 -11.38
CA ILE A 60 3.05 -4.89 -10.45
C ILE A 60 3.33 -4.36 -9.04
N ARG A 61 4.55 -4.56 -8.53
CA ARG A 61 4.95 -4.07 -7.20
C ARG A 61 4.88 -2.54 -7.10
N LEU A 62 5.25 -1.84 -8.18
CA LEU A 62 5.22 -0.38 -8.20
C LEU A 62 3.78 0.14 -8.19
N ARG A 63 2.84 -0.49 -8.92
CA ARG A 63 1.41 -0.15 -8.86
C ARG A 63 0.87 -0.26 -7.44
N GLU A 64 1.15 -1.36 -6.75
CA GLU A 64 0.68 -1.54 -5.38
C GLU A 64 1.24 -0.48 -4.43
N ARG A 65 2.53 -0.16 -4.55
CA ARG A 65 3.19 0.89 -3.75
C ARG A 65 2.62 2.28 -4.03
N LEU A 66 2.47 2.67 -5.30
CA LEU A 66 1.90 3.97 -5.66
C LEU A 66 0.45 4.10 -5.20
N ARG A 67 -0.34 3.03 -5.33
CA ARG A 67 -1.72 2.99 -4.81
C ARG A 67 -1.76 3.12 -3.29
N ALA A 68 -0.85 2.47 -2.58
CA ALA A 68 -0.74 2.57 -1.12
C ALA A 68 -0.29 3.95 -0.64
N LEU A 69 0.52 4.67 -1.43
CA LEU A 69 0.93 6.05 -1.14
C LEU A 69 -0.19 7.06 -1.41
N GLN A 70 -1.02 6.81 -2.42
CA GLN A 70 -2.13 7.69 -2.80
C GLN A 70 -3.40 7.46 -1.98
N MET A 71 -3.59 6.24 -1.45
CA MET A 71 -4.66 6.02 -0.48
C MET A 71 -4.27 6.70 0.83
N PRO A 72 -5.01 7.71 1.30
CA PRO A 72 -4.86 8.15 2.68
C PRO A 72 -5.10 6.91 3.54
N ALA A 73 -4.17 6.63 4.45
CA ALA A 73 -4.34 5.55 5.43
C ALA A 73 -5.78 5.62 5.95
N PRO A 74 -6.55 4.53 5.93
CA PRO A 74 -7.87 4.55 6.55
C PRO A 74 -7.62 5.06 7.97
N ALA A 75 -8.19 6.23 8.29
CA ALA A 75 -8.13 6.82 9.62
C ALA A 75 -8.42 5.67 10.57
N ALA A 76 -7.44 5.33 11.41
CA ALA A 76 -7.54 4.22 12.33
C ALA A 76 -8.91 4.31 13.00
N ALA A 77 -9.79 3.36 12.70
CA ALA A 77 -10.98 3.18 13.52
C ALA A 77 -10.46 3.06 14.95
N PRO A 78 -10.98 3.86 15.91
CA PRO A 78 -10.48 3.83 17.26
C PRO A 78 -10.55 2.38 17.74
N ALA A 79 -9.44 1.91 18.30
CA ALA A 79 -9.35 0.62 18.95
C ALA A 79 -10.51 0.50 19.94
N ASN A 80 -11.50 -0.35 19.63
CA ASN A 80 -12.34 -0.94 20.66
C ASN A 80 -11.50 -2.01 21.35
N ASP A 81 -10.57 -1.53 22.17
CA ASP A 81 -10.06 -2.25 23.33
C ASP A 81 -11.21 -2.32 24.32
N ASP A 82 -12.04 -3.37 24.24
CA ASP A 82 -12.51 -4.16 25.39
C ASP A 82 -13.49 -5.24 24.92
N ALA A 83 -13.01 -6.48 24.80
CA ALA A 83 -13.87 -7.65 24.87
C ALA A 83 -13.07 -8.81 25.44
N LYS A 84 -12.64 -8.65 26.69
CA LYS A 84 -12.26 -9.77 27.54
C LYS A 84 -13.48 -10.68 27.70
N PRO A 85 -13.43 -12.00 27.39
CA PRO A 85 -14.50 -12.90 27.80
C PRO A 85 -14.38 -13.10 29.31
N GLN A 86 -14.96 -12.18 30.08
CA GLN A 86 -15.08 -12.33 31.52
C GLN A 86 -16.08 -13.45 31.78
N ARG A 87 -15.53 -14.59 32.22
CA ARG A 87 -16.22 -15.79 32.66
C ARG A 87 -17.47 -15.42 33.46
N ALA A 88 -18.58 -16.04 33.09
CA ALA A 88 -19.88 -15.96 33.72
C ALA A 88 -19.79 -16.02 35.25
N GLY A 89 -19.80 -14.85 35.89
CA GLY A 89 -20.12 -14.70 37.30
C GLY A 89 -21.62 -14.89 37.48
N ARG A 90 -22.03 -16.06 37.98
CA ARG A 90 -23.37 -16.28 38.49
C ARG A 90 -23.51 -15.52 39.81
N ASP A 91 -24.03 -14.31 39.75
CA ASP A 91 -24.49 -13.57 40.93
C ASP A 91 -25.99 -13.33 40.84
N TYR A 92 -26.78 -14.38 41.12
CA TYR A 92 -28.20 -14.22 41.46
C TYR A 92 -28.33 -13.94 42.95
N ARG A 93 -28.18 -12.67 43.32
CA ARG A 93 -28.56 -12.18 44.63
C ARG A 93 -29.10 -10.74 44.55
N PHE A 94 -30.30 -10.60 44.00
CA PHE A 94 -31.13 -9.40 44.07
C PHE A 94 -32.59 -9.84 43.82
N GLY A 95 -33.62 -9.53 44.62
CA GLY A 95 -33.71 -8.81 45.87
C GLY A 95 -35.16 -8.93 46.36
N ALA A 96 -35.35 -9.06 47.67
CA ALA A 96 -36.65 -8.99 48.32
C ALA A 96 -37.14 -7.55 48.39
N ARG A 97 -38.30 -7.24 47.78
CA ARG A 97 -39.32 -6.21 48.13
C ARG A 97 -40.62 -6.67 47.45
N GLY A 98 -41.71 -7.02 48.12
CA GLY A 98 -42.56 -6.16 48.95
C GLY A 98 -43.85 -5.87 48.17
N GLY A 99 -44.91 -6.63 48.45
CA GLY A 99 -46.24 -6.53 47.83
C GLY A 99 -47.09 -7.76 48.15
#